data_AF-A0A946MVT1-F1
#
_entry.id   AF-A0A946MVT1-F1
#
_cell.length_a   1.000
_cell.length_b   1.000
_cell.length_c   1.000
_cell.angle_alpha   90.00
_cell.angle_beta   90.00
_cell.angle_gamma   90.00
#
_symmetry.space_group_name_H-M   'P 1'
#
loop_
_entity.id
_entity.type
_entity.pdbx_description
1 polymer ?
#
loop_
_entity_poly.entity_id
_entity_poly.type
_entity_poly.pdbx_seq_one_letter_code
_entity_poly.pdbx_strand_id
1 'polypeptide(L)'
;MLIGAFCLWHMAAIFSYSIYHVEEVPVLQWISDQRTHFRPYILATSQWQRWNLFSPDPLRRVIEVDIERNVQGKWVRIHTINEHNVGWWQRAPELKTMRRMEDDNKLPLRERYVLDFCRTQQIPDGTELRMVKRWHVIPRHEETHDAKWWNEWEPNWKEKIDFDITCKSV
;
A
#
# COMPACT_ATOMS: atom_id res chain seq x y z
N MET A 1 29.77 -5.03 -28.66
CA MET A 1 29.26 -3.66 -28.42
C MET A 1 27.83 -3.61 -27.87
N LEU A 2 26.93 -4.56 -28.19
CA LEU A 2 25.54 -4.54 -27.72
C LEU A 2 25.37 -4.66 -26.19
N ILE A 3 26.21 -5.45 -25.52
CA ILE A 3 26.16 -5.61 -24.06
C ILE A 3 26.50 -4.30 -23.34
N GLY A 4 27.54 -3.60 -23.79
CA GLY A 4 27.92 -2.30 -23.21
C GLY A 4 26.83 -1.24 -23.38
N ALA A 5 26.21 -1.18 -24.56
CA ALA A 5 25.08 -0.29 -24.81
C ALA A 5 23.87 -0.62 -23.92
N PHE A 6 23.57 -1.91 -23.72
CA PHE A 6 22.52 -2.36 -22.81
C PHE A 6 22.82 -1.99 -21.36
N CYS A 7 24.05 -2.17 -20.88
CA CYS A 7 24.44 -1.79 -19.52
C CYS A 7 24.31 -0.28 -19.29
N LEU A 8 24.77 0.54 -20.25
CA LEU A 8 24.63 2.00 -20.18
C LEU A 8 23.16 2.43 -20.19
N TRP A 9 22.34 1.81 -21.03
CA TRP A 9 20.90 2.04 -21.06
C TRP A 9 20.23 1.67 -19.73
N HIS A 10 20.57 0.50 -19.16
CA HIS A 10 20.03 0.05 -17.88
C HIS A 10 20.40 0.99 -16.73
N MET A 11 21.67 1.42 -16.67
CA MET A 11 22.13 2.39 -15.66
C MET A 11 21.43 3.73 -15.79
N ALA A 12 21.28 4.27 -17.01
CA ALA A 12 20.54 5.52 -17.25
C ALA A 12 19.06 5.39 -16.85
N ALA A 13 18.43 4.26 -17.18
CA ALA A 13 17.04 3.99 -16.82
C ALA A 13 16.84 3.92 -15.30
N ILE A 14 17.68 3.19 -14.58
CA ILE A 14 17.65 3.12 -13.10
C ILE A 14 17.91 4.49 -12.50
N PHE A 15 18.95 5.19 -12.96
CA PHE A 15 19.32 6.51 -12.44
C PHE A 15 18.19 7.52 -12.60
N SER A 16 17.56 7.61 -13.78
CA SER A 16 16.43 8.52 -14.00
C SER A 16 15.27 8.26 -13.00
N TYR A 17 15.01 7.00 -12.67
CA TYR A 17 14.01 6.62 -11.69
C TYR A 17 14.46 6.74 -10.23
N SER A 18 15.75 7.02 -9.98
CA SER A 18 16.35 7.18 -8.66
C SER A 18 16.34 8.60 -8.11
N ILE A 19 16.08 9.56 -8.99
CA ILE A 19 16.18 10.97 -8.68
C ILE A 19 14.82 11.51 -8.20
N TYR A 20 14.57 11.56 -6.90
CA TYR A 20 13.34 12.17 -6.34
C TYR A 20 13.63 13.57 -5.77
N HIS A 21 12.65 14.49 -5.83
CA HIS A 21 12.75 15.85 -5.29
C HIS A 21 13.88 16.71 -5.89
N VAL A 22 13.89 16.88 -7.21
CA VAL A 22 14.97 17.58 -7.94
C VAL A 22 14.58 18.93 -8.53
N GLU A 23 13.58 19.56 -7.91
CA GLU A 23 12.99 20.83 -8.31
C GLU A 23 14.01 22.00 -8.32
N GLU A 24 15.23 21.80 -7.79
CA GLU A 24 16.27 22.83 -7.64
C GLU A 24 17.54 22.60 -8.50
N VAL A 25 17.66 21.47 -9.22
CA VAL A 25 18.86 21.16 -10.02
C VAL A 25 18.49 20.92 -11.50
N PRO A 26 18.78 21.86 -12.42
CA PRO A 26 18.31 21.81 -13.81
C PRO A 26 18.69 20.53 -14.56
N VAL A 27 19.90 20.01 -14.33
CA VAL A 27 20.37 18.77 -14.95
C VAL A 27 19.57 17.57 -14.47
N LEU A 28 19.25 17.51 -13.18
CA LEU A 28 18.48 16.40 -12.61
C LEU A 28 17.00 16.47 -12.98
N GLN A 29 16.46 17.69 -13.10
CA GLN A 29 15.10 17.89 -13.63
C GLN A 29 14.99 17.42 -15.08
N TRP A 30 15.95 17.78 -15.94
CA TRP A 30 16.00 17.30 -17.33
C TRP A 30 16.04 15.76 -17.41
N ILE A 31 16.83 15.10 -16.56
CA ILE A 31 16.89 13.63 -16.49
C ILE A 31 15.55 13.04 -15.99
N SER A 32 14.91 13.69 -15.02
CA SER A 32 13.57 13.30 -14.55
C SER A 32 12.53 13.41 -15.66
N ASP A 33 12.59 14.43 -16.51
CA ASP A 33 11.63 14.60 -17.62
C ASP A 33 11.77 13.49 -18.68
N GLN A 34 12.98 12.92 -18.85
CA GLN A 34 13.21 11.78 -19.75
C GLN A 34 12.64 10.44 -19.23
N ARG A 35 12.11 10.38 -17.99
CA ARG A 35 11.55 9.15 -17.39
C ARG A 35 10.52 8.45 -18.26
N THR A 36 9.74 9.20 -19.02
CA THR A 36 8.68 8.65 -19.88
C THR A 36 9.24 7.69 -20.94
N HIS A 37 10.47 7.92 -21.41
CA HIS A 37 11.15 7.04 -22.38
C HIS A 37 11.61 5.72 -21.75
N PHE A 38 12.02 5.76 -20.49
CA PHE A 38 12.47 4.57 -19.75
C PHE A 38 11.33 3.81 -19.08
N ARG A 39 10.15 4.44 -18.93
CA ARG A 39 9.01 3.90 -18.19
C ARG A 39 8.57 2.50 -18.63
N PRO A 40 8.40 2.18 -19.93
CA PRO A 40 7.98 0.83 -20.34
C PRO A 40 9.02 -0.23 -19.96
N TYR A 41 10.30 0.08 -20.18
CA TYR A 41 11.43 -0.80 -19.85
C TYR A 41 11.53 -1.05 -18.34
N ILE A 42 11.46 0.02 -17.54
CA ILE A 42 11.51 -0.06 -16.08
C ILE A 42 10.27 -0.78 -15.53
N LEU A 43 9.06 -0.53 -16.03
CA LEU A 43 7.86 -1.25 -15.53
C LEU A 43 7.92 -2.75 -15.82
N ALA A 44 8.53 -3.16 -16.94
CA ALA A 44 8.72 -4.56 -17.29
C ALA A 44 9.83 -5.24 -16.46
N THR A 45 10.89 -4.52 -16.08
CA THR A 45 12.08 -5.11 -15.43
C THR A 45 12.18 -4.84 -13.92
N SER A 46 11.52 -3.80 -13.38
CA SER A 46 11.76 -3.28 -12.03
C SER A 46 10.78 -3.73 -10.95
N GLN A 47 9.91 -4.72 -11.20
CA GLN A 47 9.04 -5.25 -10.13
C GLN A 47 9.85 -5.80 -8.93
N TRP A 48 11.14 -6.09 -9.11
CA TRP A 48 12.05 -6.57 -8.07
C TRP A 48 13.18 -5.60 -7.70
N GLN A 49 13.62 -4.71 -8.61
CA GLN A 49 14.79 -3.84 -8.38
C GLN A 49 14.50 -2.57 -7.56
N ARG A 50 13.23 -2.20 -7.37
CA ARG A 50 12.85 -0.99 -6.59
C ARG A 50 12.75 -1.22 -5.08
N TRP A 51 12.82 -2.46 -4.60
CA TRP A 51 12.69 -2.72 -3.17
C TRP A 51 13.88 -2.19 -2.36
N ASN A 52 15.12 -2.38 -2.80
CA ASN A 52 16.29 -1.95 -2.00
C ASN A 52 16.74 -0.49 -2.22
N LEU A 53 16.39 0.13 -3.34
CA LEU A 53 16.90 1.47 -3.68
C LEU A 53 16.03 2.63 -3.15
N PHE A 54 14.78 2.37 -2.74
CA PHE A 54 13.79 3.41 -2.36
C PHE A 54 13.07 3.19 -1.03
N SER A 55 13.38 2.15 -0.27
CA SER A 55 12.90 2.03 1.11
C SER A 55 14.04 2.35 2.08
N PRO A 56 14.26 3.63 2.47
CA PRO A 56 15.06 3.92 3.64
C PRO A 56 14.32 3.29 4.83
N ASP A 57 14.87 2.19 5.33
CA ASP A 57 14.21 1.18 6.15
C ASP A 57 12.93 0.58 5.49
N PRO A 58 12.78 -0.76 5.38
CA PRO A 58 11.48 -1.33 5.06
C PRO A 58 10.52 -0.79 6.12
N LEU A 59 9.37 -0.24 5.71
CA LEU A 59 8.29 0.07 6.64
C LEU A 59 7.98 -1.23 7.39
N ARG A 60 8.48 -1.35 8.62
CA ARG A 60 8.31 -2.53 9.48
C ARG A 60 6.90 -2.60 10.04
N ARG A 61 5.93 -2.06 9.33
CA ARG A 61 4.58 -1.86 9.81
C ARG A 61 3.65 -2.72 8.97
N VAL A 62 3.00 -3.66 9.63
CA VAL A 62 1.89 -4.40 9.05
C VAL A 62 0.63 -3.56 9.28
N ILE A 63 -0.17 -3.40 8.24
CA ILE A 63 -1.39 -2.61 8.26
C ILE A 63 -2.53 -3.50 7.82
N GLU A 64 -3.63 -3.44 8.55
CA GLU A 64 -4.91 -4.00 8.19
C GLU A 64 -5.95 -2.89 8.17
N VAL A 65 -6.94 -3.03 7.29
CA VAL A 65 -8.08 -2.13 7.23
C VAL A 65 -9.33 -2.93 7.46
N ASP A 66 -10.05 -2.59 8.51
CA ASP A 66 -11.31 -3.21 8.87
C ASP A 66 -12.48 -2.35 8.40
N ILE A 67 -13.52 -3.04 7.97
CA ILE A 67 -14.85 -2.47 7.75
C ILE A 67 -15.74 -3.01 8.87
N GLU A 68 -16.23 -2.10 9.69
CA GLU A 68 -17.18 -2.38 10.77
C GLU A 68 -18.57 -1.92 10.37
N ARG A 69 -19.58 -2.64 10.85
CA ARG A 69 -21.00 -2.31 10.69
C ARG A 69 -21.59 -1.98 12.04
N ASN A 70 -22.44 -0.96 12.08
CA ASN A 70 -23.26 -0.70 13.26
C ASN A 70 -24.45 -1.67 13.28
N VAL A 71 -24.49 -2.54 14.29
CA VAL A 71 -25.61 -3.45 14.55
C VAL A 71 -26.13 -3.13 15.95
N GLN A 72 -27.30 -2.50 16.01
CA GLN A 72 -27.99 -2.15 17.27
C GLN A 72 -27.11 -1.34 18.24
N GLY A 73 -26.32 -0.38 17.72
CA GLY A 73 -25.45 0.47 18.53
C GLY A 73 -24.09 -0.14 18.86
N LYS A 74 -23.79 -1.35 18.38
CA LYS A 74 -22.47 -1.97 18.50
C LYS A 74 -21.79 -2.06 17.15
N TRP A 75 -20.53 -1.64 17.10
CA TRP A 75 -19.69 -1.81 15.92
C TRP A 75 -19.16 -3.23 15.87
N VAL A 76 -19.46 -3.93 14.79
CA VAL A 76 -19.05 -5.31 14.55
C VAL A 76 -18.22 -5.36 13.28
N ARG A 77 -17.00 -5.90 13.35
CA ARG A 77 -16.13 -6.12 12.21
C ARG A 77 -16.76 -7.14 11.26
N ILE A 78 -17.06 -6.69 10.04
CA ILE A 78 -17.67 -7.53 9.00
C ILE A 78 -16.67 -7.96 7.92
N HIS A 79 -15.59 -7.19 7.75
CA HIS A 79 -14.56 -7.50 6.78
C HIS A 79 -13.21 -6.92 7.20
N THR A 80 -12.13 -7.63 6.90
CA THR A 80 -10.75 -7.19 7.15
C THR A 80 -9.95 -7.37 5.87
N ILE A 81 -9.40 -6.28 5.37
CA ILE A 81 -8.52 -6.25 4.21
C ILE A 81 -7.10 -6.55 4.72
N ASN A 82 -6.66 -7.78 4.47
CA ASN A 82 -5.30 -8.23 4.75
C ASN A 82 -4.87 -9.31 3.74
N GLU A 83 -3.64 -9.79 3.84
CA GLU A 83 -3.10 -10.78 2.90
C GLU A 83 -3.83 -12.14 2.97
N HIS A 84 -4.43 -12.48 4.10
CA HIS A 84 -5.09 -13.77 4.31
C HIS A 84 -6.54 -13.80 3.81
N ASN A 85 -7.25 -12.68 3.93
CA ASN A 85 -8.68 -12.57 3.60
C ASN A 85 -8.93 -12.19 2.14
N VAL A 86 -7.94 -11.58 1.48
CA VAL A 86 -8.04 -11.26 0.06
C VAL A 86 -7.60 -12.47 -0.79
N GLY A 87 -8.43 -12.82 -1.78
CA GLY A 87 -8.14 -13.90 -2.72
C GLY A 87 -6.83 -13.68 -3.48
N TRP A 88 -6.08 -14.76 -3.73
CA TRP A 88 -4.74 -14.72 -4.34
C TRP A 88 -4.66 -13.83 -5.58
N TRP A 89 -5.63 -13.96 -6.50
CA TRP A 89 -5.67 -13.19 -7.75
C TRP A 89 -5.94 -11.69 -7.56
N GLN A 90 -6.61 -11.31 -6.46
CA GLN A 90 -6.96 -9.93 -6.12
C GLN A 90 -6.00 -9.31 -5.11
N ARG A 91 -5.08 -10.09 -4.53
CA ARG A 91 -4.18 -9.65 -3.47
C ARG A 91 -3.34 -8.44 -3.88
N ALA A 92 -2.71 -8.49 -5.05
CA ALA A 92 -1.88 -7.39 -5.53
C ALA A 92 -2.66 -6.07 -5.75
N PRO A 93 -3.80 -6.05 -6.47
CA PRO A 93 -4.57 -4.81 -6.63
C PRO A 93 -5.19 -4.31 -5.31
N GLU A 94 -5.74 -5.19 -4.46
CA GLU A 94 -6.34 -4.80 -3.18
C GLU A 94 -5.31 -4.19 -2.22
N LEU A 95 -4.19 -4.87 -1.99
CA LEU A 95 -3.15 -4.37 -1.08
C LEU A 95 -2.49 -3.08 -1.60
N LYS A 96 -2.37 -2.92 -2.93
CA LYS A 96 -1.92 -1.64 -3.53
C LYS A 96 -2.94 -0.53 -3.31
N THR A 97 -4.24 -0.82 -3.45
CA THR A 97 -5.31 0.15 -3.16
C THR A 97 -5.30 0.53 -1.68
N MET A 98 -5.18 -0.45 -0.79
CA MET A 98 -5.03 -0.24 0.65
C MET A 98 -3.85 0.69 0.98
N ARG A 99 -2.68 0.47 0.37
CA ARG A 99 -1.53 1.36 0.55
C ARG A 99 -1.82 2.79 0.04
N ARG A 100 -2.49 2.95 -1.10
CA ARG A 100 -2.88 4.27 -1.63
C ARG A 100 -3.91 4.98 -0.75
N MET A 101 -4.80 4.23 -0.09
CA MET A 101 -5.76 4.80 0.86
C MET A 101 -5.07 5.40 2.10
N GLU A 102 -3.83 5.01 2.38
CA GLU A 102 -3.06 5.52 3.50
C GLU A 102 -2.45 6.91 3.27
N ASP A 103 -2.34 7.35 2.02
CA ASP A 103 -1.78 8.66 1.69
C ASP A 103 -2.71 9.78 2.18
N ASP A 104 -2.12 10.85 2.71
CA ASP A 104 -2.87 12.04 3.11
C ASP A 104 -3.66 12.59 1.90
N ASN A 105 -4.89 13.06 2.15
CA ASN A 105 -5.83 13.57 1.14
C ASN A 105 -6.50 12.53 0.21
N LYS A 106 -6.52 11.24 0.58
CA LYS A 106 -7.25 10.20 -0.18
C LYS A 106 -8.61 9.81 0.41
N LEU A 107 -9.30 10.72 1.10
CA LEU A 107 -10.65 10.46 1.63
C LEU A 107 -11.65 10.00 0.55
N PRO A 108 -11.73 10.63 -0.64
CA PRO A 108 -12.67 10.20 -1.67
C PRO A 108 -12.42 8.78 -2.19
N LEU A 109 -11.15 8.34 -2.22
CA LEU A 109 -10.79 6.97 -2.60
C LEU A 109 -11.32 5.97 -1.56
N ARG A 110 -11.16 6.29 -0.28
CA ARG A 110 -11.63 5.47 0.84
C ARG A 110 -13.15 5.37 0.87
N GLU A 111 -13.85 6.49 0.71
CA GLU A 111 -15.31 6.52 0.62
C GLU A 111 -15.80 5.68 -0.56
N ARG A 112 -15.19 5.86 -1.74
CA ARG A 112 -15.55 5.08 -2.93
C ARG A 112 -15.31 3.59 -2.72
N TYR A 113 -14.22 3.22 -2.05
CA TYR A 113 -13.93 1.82 -1.71
C TYR A 113 -15.03 1.22 -0.83
N VAL A 114 -15.43 1.91 0.25
CA VAL A 114 -16.49 1.41 1.14
C VAL A 114 -17.85 1.35 0.44
N LEU A 115 -18.18 2.32 -0.42
CA LEU A 115 -19.41 2.28 -1.22
C LEU A 115 -19.41 1.13 -2.23
N ASP A 116 -18.27 0.86 -2.87
CA ASP A 116 -18.12 -0.27 -3.78
C ASP A 116 -18.23 -1.61 -3.02
N PHE A 117 -17.72 -1.65 -1.79
CA PHE A 117 -17.89 -2.78 -0.88
C PHE A 117 -19.36 -2.98 -0.49
N CYS A 118 -20.10 -1.92 -0.13
CA CYS A 118 -21.55 -2.00 0.12
C CYS A 118 -22.28 -2.65 -1.06
N ARG A 119 -21.96 -2.21 -2.29
CA ARG A 119 -22.57 -2.72 -3.52
C ARG A 119 -22.21 -4.19 -3.77
N THR A 120 -20.94 -4.53 -3.66
CA THR A 120 -20.43 -5.87 -3.98
C THR A 120 -20.94 -6.92 -2.98
N GLN A 121 -21.06 -6.55 -1.71
CA GLN A 121 -21.56 -7.42 -0.65
C GLN A 121 -23.08 -7.30 -0.43
N GLN A 122 -23.79 -6.55 -1.29
CA GLN A 122 -25.24 -6.34 -1.20
C GLN A 122 -25.69 -5.86 0.19
N ILE A 123 -24.91 -4.98 0.82
CA ILE A 123 -25.24 -4.42 2.13
C ILE A 123 -26.45 -3.50 1.97
N PRO A 124 -27.50 -3.63 2.81
CA PRO A 124 -28.69 -2.80 2.72
C PRO A 124 -28.37 -1.30 2.82
N ASP A 125 -29.06 -0.51 2.01
CA ASP A 125 -29.02 0.94 2.07
C ASP A 125 -29.37 1.45 3.47
N GLY A 126 -28.76 2.56 3.87
CA GLY A 126 -28.93 3.11 5.22
C GLY A 126 -28.10 2.42 6.31
N THR A 127 -27.37 1.34 5.98
CA THR A 127 -26.43 0.72 6.93
C THR A 127 -25.24 1.64 7.19
N GLU A 128 -24.99 1.96 8.46
CA GLU A 128 -23.79 2.67 8.89
C GLU A 128 -22.59 1.72 8.91
N LEU A 129 -21.55 2.10 8.18
CA LEU A 129 -20.26 1.45 8.15
C LEU A 129 -19.18 2.40 8.66
N ARG A 130 -18.11 1.80 9.18
CA ARG A 130 -16.92 2.49 9.66
C ARG A 130 -15.69 1.81 9.10
N MET A 131 -14.73 2.60 8.64
CA MET A 131 -13.41 2.10 8.32
C MET A 131 -12.47 2.32 9.51
N VAL A 132 -11.84 1.24 9.97
CA VAL A 132 -10.84 1.27 11.05
C VAL A 132 -9.51 0.81 10.50
N LYS A 133 -8.47 1.61 10.72
CA LYS A 133 -7.10 1.23 10.38
C LYS A 133 -6.44 0.62 11.61
N ARG A 134 -5.84 -0.56 11.44
CA ARG A 134 -5.08 -1.25 12.48
C ARG A 134 -3.67 -1.49 12.01
N TRP A 135 -2.70 -1.35 12.91
CA TRP A 135 -1.31 -1.61 12.56
C TRP A 135 -0.49 -2.02 13.77
N HIS A 136 0.56 -2.78 13.51
CA HIS A 136 1.63 -3.03 14.47
C HIS A 136 2.98 -2.83 13.79
N VAL A 137 4.01 -2.60 14.59
CA VAL A 137 5.38 -2.45 14.09
C VAL A 137 6.19 -3.67 14.50
N ILE A 138 6.77 -4.35 13.52
CA ILE A 138 7.72 -5.44 13.70
C ILE A 138 8.96 -4.85 14.39
N PRO A 139 9.32 -5.36 15.58
CA PRO A 139 10.40 -4.80 16.36
C PRO A 139 11.74 -4.90 15.64
N ARG A 140 12.62 -3.92 15.90
CA ARG A 140 14.02 -3.96 15.48
C ARG A 140 14.84 -4.50 16.63
N HIS A 141 15.42 -5.68 16.43
CA HIS A 141 16.39 -6.26 17.34
C HIS A 141 17.80 -6.03 16.82
N GLU A 142 18.75 -5.90 17.74
CA GLU A 142 20.18 -5.86 17.41
C GLU A 142 20.70 -7.25 17.03
N GLU A 143 20.09 -8.29 17.59
CA GLU A 143 20.41 -9.70 17.33
C GLU A 143 19.28 -10.41 16.58
N THR A 144 19.61 -11.49 15.88
CA THR A 144 18.63 -12.31 15.15
C THR A 144 17.99 -13.29 16.12
N HIS A 145 16.67 -13.19 16.30
CA HIS A 145 15.90 -14.17 17.07
C HIS A 145 15.61 -15.43 16.25
N ASP A 146 15.46 -16.56 16.95
CA ASP A 146 15.10 -17.84 16.35
C ASP A 146 13.60 -17.92 16.00
N ALA A 147 13.22 -18.97 15.27
CA ALA A 147 11.83 -19.16 14.84
C ALA A 147 10.87 -19.34 16.03
N LYS A 148 11.36 -19.87 17.16
CA LYS A 148 10.55 -20.08 18.36
C LYS A 148 10.08 -18.75 18.93
N TRP A 149 11.00 -17.80 19.08
CA TRP A 149 10.67 -16.46 19.54
C TRP A 149 9.62 -15.78 18.64
N TRP A 150 9.76 -15.87 17.31
CA TRP A 150 8.81 -15.27 16.37
C TRP A 150 7.41 -15.89 16.44
N ASN A 151 7.31 -17.17 16.74
CA ASN A 151 6.02 -17.86 16.92
C ASN A 151 5.33 -17.49 18.23
N GLU A 152 6.10 -17.17 19.27
CA GLU A 152 5.60 -16.75 20.59
C GLU A 152 5.39 -15.23 20.68
N TRP A 153 5.95 -14.46 19.75
CA TRP A 153 5.82 -13.02 19.72
C TRP A 153 4.39 -12.58 19.38
N GLU A 154 3.81 -11.78 20.27
CA GLU A 154 2.50 -11.16 20.04
C GLU A 154 2.65 -9.70 19.56
N PRO A 155 2.06 -9.35 18.41
CA PRO A 155 2.09 -7.98 17.90
C PRO A 155 1.27 -7.03 18.77
N ASN A 156 1.87 -5.88 19.12
CA ASN A 156 1.16 -4.78 19.77
C ASN A 156 0.37 -3.97 18.73
N TRP A 157 -0.91 -4.34 18.55
CA TRP A 157 -1.82 -3.69 17.63
C TRP A 157 -2.28 -2.32 18.14
N LYS A 158 -2.17 -1.32 17.26
CA LYS A 158 -2.74 0.01 17.41
C LYS A 158 -3.89 0.16 16.45
N GLU A 159 -4.91 0.91 16.85
CA GLU A 159 -6.11 1.12 16.05
C GLU A 159 -6.44 2.60 15.95
N LYS A 160 -6.99 3.02 14.82
CA LYS A 160 -7.49 4.36 14.59
C LYS A 160 -8.76 4.28 13.74
N ILE A 161 -9.83 4.88 14.23
CA ILE A 161 -11.04 5.12 13.43
C ILE A 161 -10.68 6.13 12.35
N ASP A 162 -10.93 5.76 11.10
CA ASP A 162 -10.56 6.59 9.96
C ASP A 162 -11.72 7.50 9.55
N PHE A 163 -12.87 6.91 9.20
CA PHE A 163 -14.11 7.64 8.92
C PHE A 163 -15.33 6.72 9.03
N ASP A 164 -16.50 7.35 9.15
CA ASP A 164 -17.82 6.71 9.18
C ASP A 164 -18.59 7.11 7.91
N ILE A 165 -19.34 6.17 7.33
CA ILE A 165 -20.13 6.38 6.11
C ILE A 165 -21.40 5.53 6.13
N THR A 166 -22.48 6.04 5.56
CA THR A 166 -23.72 5.28 5.35
C THR A 166 -23.76 4.72 3.93
N CYS A 167 -24.06 3.44 3.78
CA CYS A 167 -24.30 2.83 2.46
C CYS A 167 -25.47 3.56 1.76
N LYS A 168 -25.28 3.89 0.49
CA LYS A 168 -26.30 4.48 -0.38
C LYS A 168 -26.32 3.71 -1.70
N SER A 169 -27.50 3.49 -2.26
CA SER A 169 -27.62 3.15 -3.67
C SER A 169 -27.08 4.31 -4.49
N VAL A 170 -26.05 4.02 -5.29
CA VAL A 170 -25.53 4.93 -6.32
C VAL A 170 -26.26 4.64 -7.62
#